data_AF-A0A3D2PD20-F1
#
_entry.id   AF-A0A3D2PD20-F1
#
_cell.length_a   1.000
_cell.length_b   1.000
_cell.length_c   1.000
_cell.angle_alpha   90.00
_cell.angle_beta   90.00
_cell.angle_gamma   90.00
#
_symmetry.space_group_name_H-M   'P 1'
#
loop_
_entity.id
_entity.type
_entity.pdbx_description
1 polymer ?
#
loop_
_entity_poly.entity_id
_entity_poly.type
_entity_poly.pdbx_seq_one_letter_code
_entity_poly.pdbx_strand_id
1 'polypeptide(L)'
;MPEFVISGRQPQDKLKEIEAKDFATSAKQDTGNASLATIAGKDFATQTTLALIAGKDFSTETTLGKLLAFNAVTKIMYVDEPDANTTYQGWATAGTATSAASWMIRKIAKSGNVTSILWADGNQNYDNIWDNRTTLSYS
;
A
#
# COMPACT_ATOMS: atom_id res chain seq x y z
N MET A 1 -46.85 3.06 -81.95
CA MET A 1 -45.55 2.45 -81.57
C MET A 1 -45.35 2.73 -80.09
N PRO A 2 -45.03 1.73 -79.23
CA PRO A 2 -44.98 1.92 -77.79
C PRO A 2 -43.70 2.64 -77.35
N GLU A 3 -43.82 3.50 -76.35
CA GLU A 3 -42.72 4.28 -75.77
C GLU A 3 -41.84 3.38 -74.90
N PHE A 4 -40.55 3.28 -75.25
CA PHE A 4 -39.59 2.45 -74.55
C PHE A 4 -39.11 3.16 -73.29
N VAL A 5 -39.75 2.87 -72.15
CA VAL A 5 -39.29 3.37 -70.84
C VAL A 5 -38.00 2.64 -70.48
N ILE A 6 -36.85 3.32 -70.59
CA ILE A 6 -35.59 2.81 -70.06
C ILE A 6 -35.69 2.81 -68.53
N SER A 7 -36.02 1.65 -67.96
CA SER A 7 -36.00 1.37 -66.51
C SER A 7 -34.57 1.32 -65.95
N GLY A 8 -33.68 2.18 -66.44
CA GLY A 8 -32.29 2.30 -66.02
C GLY A 8 -32.12 3.55 -65.18
N ARG A 9 -31.65 3.37 -63.94
CA ARG A 9 -31.25 4.45 -63.02
C ARG A 9 -30.44 5.51 -63.78
N GLN A 10 -30.94 6.75 -63.82
CA GLN A 10 -30.33 7.79 -64.63
C GLN A 10 -28.99 8.24 -64.01
N PRO A 11 -28.02 8.75 -64.80
CA PRO A 11 -26.71 9.16 -64.30
C PRO A 11 -26.78 10.14 -63.12
N GLN A 12 -27.75 11.06 -63.12
CA GLN A 12 -28.03 11.98 -62.02
C GLN A 12 -28.43 11.27 -60.72
N ASP A 13 -29.08 10.11 -60.80
CA ASP A 13 -29.45 9.32 -59.62
C ASP A 13 -28.24 8.56 -59.07
N LYS A 14 -27.29 8.17 -59.93
CA LYS A 14 -26.01 7.60 -59.50
C LYS A 14 -25.13 8.63 -58.80
N LEU A 15 -25.08 9.87 -59.31
CA LEU A 15 -24.30 10.95 -58.72
C LEU A 15 -24.84 11.31 -57.32
N LYS A 16 -26.16 11.47 -57.18
CA LYS A 16 -26.83 11.70 -55.89
C LYS A 16 -26.59 10.56 -54.88
N GLU A 17 -26.56 9.31 -55.34
CA GLU A 17 -26.30 8.14 -54.49
C GLU A 17 -24.84 8.05 -54.04
N ILE A 18 -23.89 8.45 -54.89
CA ILE A 18 -22.46 8.51 -54.55
C ILE A 18 -22.22 9.60 -53.51
N GLU A 19 -22.75 10.80 -53.73
CA GLU A 19 -22.63 11.92 -52.79
C GLU A 19 -23.22 11.56 -51.41
N ALA A 20 -24.42 10.95 -51.37
CA ALA A 20 -25.04 10.53 -50.11
C ALA A 20 -24.24 9.44 -49.36
N LYS A 21 -23.54 8.54 -50.07
CA LYS A 21 -22.68 7.51 -49.45
C LYS A 21 -21.41 8.11 -48.85
N ASP A 22 -20.86 9.16 -49.46
CA ASP A 22 -19.67 9.84 -48.96
C ASP A 22 -19.97 10.61 -47.67
N PHE A 23 -21.09 11.34 -47.59
CA PHE A 23 -21.51 12.05 -46.37
C PHE A 23 -21.82 11.11 -45.20
N ALA A 24 -22.38 9.92 -45.46
CA ALA A 24 -22.63 8.92 -44.44
C ALA A 24 -21.33 8.27 -43.90
N THR A 25 -20.24 8.35 -44.66
CA THR A 25 -18.94 7.77 -44.31
C THR A 25 -18.10 8.75 -43.50
N SER A 26 -18.11 10.04 -43.84
CA SER A 26 -17.44 11.08 -43.07
C SER A 26 -18.03 11.22 -41.65
N ALA A 27 -19.36 11.19 -41.50
CA ALA A 27 -20.00 11.28 -40.19
C ALA A 27 -19.67 10.09 -39.26
N LYS A 28 -19.51 8.89 -39.84
CA LYS A 28 -19.05 7.69 -39.09
C LYS A 28 -17.57 7.80 -38.71
N GLN A 29 -16.74 8.35 -39.60
CA GLN A 29 -15.35 8.64 -39.32
C GLN A 29 -15.20 9.70 -38.23
N ASP A 30 -16.02 10.75 -38.23
CA ASP A 30 -16.03 11.80 -37.21
C ASP A 30 -16.43 11.23 -35.84
N THR A 31 -17.42 10.35 -35.81
CA THR A 31 -17.83 9.63 -34.59
C THR A 31 -16.71 8.71 -34.08
N GLY A 32 -16.03 8.01 -34.99
CA GLY A 32 -14.86 7.19 -34.68
C GLY A 32 -13.69 8.02 -34.13
N ASN A 33 -13.37 9.14 -34.78
CA ASN A 33 -12.32 10.08 -34.37
C ASN A 33 -12.62 10.70 -33.02
N ALA A 34 -13.87 11.06 -32.74
CA ALA A 34 -14.30 11.57 -31.44
C ALA A 34 -14.20 10.50 -30.36
N SER A 35 -14.52 9.24 -30.68
CA SER A 35 -14.37 8.11 -29.76
C SER A 35 -12.89 7.82 -29.48
N LEU A 36 -12.02 7.88 -30.48
CA LEU A 36 -10.57 7.73 -30.33
C LEU A 36 -9.96 8.85 -29.50
N ALA A 37 -10.35 10.11 -29.73
CA ALA A 37 -9.94 11.25 -28.92
C ALA A 37 -10.46 11.15 -27.47
N THR A 38 -11.66 10.62 -27.28
CA THR A 38 -12.26 10.38 -25.97
C THR A 38 -11.57 9.24 -25.23
N ILE A 39 -11.16 8.17 -25.93
CA ILE A 39 -10.39 7.06 -25.36
C ILE A 39 -8.98 7.54 -25.02
N ALA A 40 -8.31 8.29 -25.91
CA ALA A 40 -7.04 8.93 -25.60
C ALA A 40 -7.16 9.93 -24.43
N GLY A 41 -8.29 10.60 -24.28
CA GLY A 41 -8.56 11.44 -23.11
C GLY A 41 -8.83 10.65 -21.84
N LYS A 42 -9.50 9.49 -21.93
CA LYS A 42 -9.92 8.68 -20.77
C LYS A 42 -8.85 7.69 -20.29
N ASP A 43 -8.02 7.16 -21.19
CA ASP A 43 -6.90 6.26 -20.86
C ASP A 43 -5.61 7.00 -20.46
N PHE A 44 -5.51 8.32 -20.69
CA PHE A 44 -4.37 9.12 -20.23
C PHE A 44 -4.71 10.10 -19.09
N ALA A 45 -5.98 10.27 -18.72
CA ALA A 45 -6.38 11.11 -17.57
C ALA A 45 -5.98 10.54 -16.20
N THR A 46 -5.01 9.63 -16.17
CA THR A 46 -4.46 9.13 -14.92
C THR A 46 -2.95 9.23 -14.83
N GLN A 47 -2.35 10.34 -15.27
CA GLN A 47 -1.27 10.85 -14.41
C GLN A 47 -1.82 11.13 -13.01
N THR A 48 -3.07 11.58 -12.87
CA THR A 48 -3.67 11.76 -11.54
C THR A 48 -4.00 10.42 -10.88
N THR A 49 -4.65 9.43 -11.50
CA THR A 49 -4.88 8.13 -10.81
C THR A 49 -3.63 7.27 -10.66
N LEU A 50 -2.69 7.28 -11.60
CA LEU A 50 -1.39 6.61 -11.42
C LEU A 50 -0.51 7.35 -10.40
N ALA A 51 -0.57 8.69 -10.31
CA ALA A 51 0.09 9.44 -9.22
C ALA A 51 -0.69 9.40 -7.90
N LEU A 52 -1.99 9.15 -7.90
CA LEU A 52 -2.79 8.92 -6.69
C LEU A 52 -2.61 7.50 -6.16
N ILE A 53 -2.28 6.53 -7.04
CA ILE A 53 -1.87 5.17 -6.67
C ILE A 53 -0.38 5.15 -6.29
N ALA A 54 0.50 5.82 -7.03
CA ALA A 54 1.91 5.99 -6.66
C ALA A 54 2.10 6.90 -5.44
N GLY A 55 1.17 7.83 -5.21
CA GLY A 55 1.08 8.70 -4.03
C GLY A 55 0.24 8.14 -2.88
N LYS A 56 -0.49 7.02 -3.10
CA LYS A 56 -0.95 6.15 -2.01
C LYS A 56 0.17 5.17 -1.72
N ASP A 57 1.10 5.65 -0.92
CA ASP A 57 2.28 4.96 -0.42
C ASP A 57 2.03 3.46 -0.08
N PHE A 58 2.36 2.57 -1.02
CA PHE A 58 2.51 1.13 -0.77
C PHE A 58 3.77 0.54 -1.43
N SER A 59 4.60 1.30 -2.17
CA SER A 59 5.72 0.68 -2.92
C SER A 59 6.88 1.56 -3.42
N THR A 60 7.18 2.73 -2.84
CA THR A 60 8.51 3.31 -3.18
C THR A 60 9.59 2.37 -2.64
N GLU A 61 10.72 2.22 -3.35
CA GLU A 61 11.89 1.46 -2.85
C GLU A 61 12.31 1.95 -1.45
N THR A 62 12.05 3.23 -1.15
CA THR A 62 12.25 3.81 0.18
C THR A 62 11.24 3.25 1.21
N THR A 63 9.97 3.08 0.87
CA THR A 63 8.94 2.50 1.74
C THR A 63 9.15 1.00 1.93
N LEU A 64 9.50 0.27 0.87
CA LEU A 64 9.88 -1.15 0.94
C LEU A 64 11.19 -1.34 1.72
N GLY A 65 12.17 -0.47 1.51
CA GLY A 65 13.43 -0.45 2.26
C GLY A 65 13.22 -0.11 3.73
N LYS A 66 12.30 0.82 4.05
CA LYS A 66 11.86 1.10 5.43
C LYS A 66 11.08 -0.05 6.03
N LEU A 67 10.25 -0.76 5.26
CA LEU A 67 9.51 -1.93 5.73
C LEU A 67 10.45 -3.12 5.96
N LEU A 68 11.44 -3.32 5.08
CA LEU A 68 12.51 -4.29 5.28
C LEU A 68 13.36 -3.90 6.49
N ALA A 69 13.71 -2.64 6.67
CA ALA A 69 14.45 -2.15 7.84
C ALA A 69 13.63 -2.27 9.14
N PHE A 70 12.31 -2.05 9.08
CA PHE A 70 11.38 -2.24 10.19
C PHE A 70 11.20 -3.73 10.53
N ASN A 71 11.08 -4.59 9.52
CA ASN A 71 10.97 -6.04 9.69
C ASN A 71 12.32 -6.71 10.02
N ALA A 72 13.44 -6.06 9.70
CA ALA A 72 14.80 -6.49 10.05
C ALA A 72 15.29 -5.87 11.36
N VAL A 73 14.42 -5.21 12.15
CA VAL A 73 14.76 -4.75 13.50
C VAL A 73 15.20 -5.96 14.31
N THR A 74 16.52 -6.13 14.38
CA THR A 74 17.14 -7.17 15.19
C THR A 74 16.85 -6.80 16.64
N LYS A 75 16.29 -7.72 17.40
CA LYS A 75 16.02 -7.53 18.83
C LYS A 75 17.14 -8.15 19.64
N ILE A 76 17.50 -7.48 20.73
CA ILE A 76 18.38 -8.02 21.77
C ILE A 76 17.53 -8.40 22.99
N MET A 77 17.97 -9.42 23.70
CA MET A 77 17.39 -9.84 24.98
C MET A 77 18.47 -9.84 26.04
N TYR A 78 18.23 -9.12 27.13
CA TYR A 78 19.07 -9.18 28.33
C TYR A 78 18.34 -9.96 29.41
N VAL A 79 19.12 -10.74 30.16
CA VAL A 79 18.65 -11.54 31.30
C VAL A 79 19.54 -11.24 32.48
N ASP A 80 18.91 -10.98 33.63
CA ASP A 80 19.59 -10.82 34.92
C ASP A 80 18.93 -11.70 35.97
N GLU A 81 19.73 -12.51 36.66
CA GLU A 81 19.32 -13.49 37.66
C GLU A 81 20.04 -13.20 38.97
N PRO A 82 19.63 -12.15 39.71
CA PRO A 82 20.30 -11.77 40.96
C PRO A 82 20.18 -12.85 42.05
N ASP A 83 19.15 -13.70 41.97
CA ASP A 83 18.92 -14.79 42.90
C ASP A 83 18.07 -15.91 42.25
N ALA A 84 17.90 -17.04 42.95
CA ALA A 84 17.18 -18.21 42.43
C ALA A 84 15.66 -18.00 42.21
N ASN A 85 15.09 -16.96 42.80
CA ASN A 85 13.66 -16.65 42.77
C ASN A 85 13.32 -15.46 41.89
N THR A 86 14.31 -14.72 41.39
CA THR A 86 14.09 -13.52 40.59
C THR A 86 14.88 -13.59 39.29
N THR A 87 14.17 -13.45 38.17
CA THR A 87 14.79 -13.25 36.84
C THR A 87 14.18 -12.02 36.19
N TYR A 88 15.01 -11.09 35.74
CA TYR A 88 14.59 -9.97 34.89
C TYR A 88 14.91 -10.30 33.44
N GLN A 89 13.96 -10.06 32.56
CA GLN A 89 14.15 -10.20 31.12
C GLN A 89 13.75 -8.89 30.43
N GLY A 90 14.63 -8.38 29.58
CA GLY A 90 14.45 -7.13 28.87
C GLY A 90 14.65 -7.33 27.37
N TRP A 91 13.77 -6.76 26.56
CA TRP A 91 13.91 -6.74 25.10
C TRP A 91 14.03 -5.31 24.60
N ALA A 92 14.93 -5.09 23.65
CA ALA A 92 15.08 -3.83 22.95
C ALA A 92 15.54 -4.07 21.51
N THR A 93 15.56 -3.00 20.71
CA THR A 93 16.23 -3.03 19.41
C THR A 93 17.74 -3.17 19.60
N ALA A 94 18.41 -3.92 18.73
CA ALA A 94 19.85 -4.06 18.76
C ALA A 94 20.54 -2.69 18.66
N GLY A 95 21.53 -2.46 19.52
CA GLY A 95 22.20 -1.17 19.65
C GLY A 95 21.53 -0.19 20.64
N THR A 96 20.36 -0.52 21.20
CA THR A 96 19.78 0.27 22.29
C THR A 96 20.69 0.22 23.53
N ALA A 97 21.06 1.41 24.04
CA ALA A 97 21.80 1.51 25.31
C ALA A 97 20.94 1.03 26.49
N THR A 98 21.56 0.43 27.50
CA THR A 98 20.84 -0.01 28.71
C THR A 98 20.22 1.15 29.51
N SER A 99 20.78 2.35 29.33
CA SER A 99 20.30 3.59 29.94
C SER A 99 19.18 4.29 29.16
N ALA A 100 18.78 3.77 27.99
CA ALA A 100 17.73 4.38 27.17
C ALA A 100 16.33 3.89 27.57
N ALA A 101 15.33 4.75 27.53
CA ALA A 101 13.92 4.41 27.76
C ALA A 101 13.31 3.76 26.51
N SER A 102 13.78 2.55 26.17
CA SER A 102 13.39 1.82 24.97
C SER A 102 13.39 0.30 25.16
N TRP A 103 13.31 -0.12 26.42
CA TRP A 103 13.24 -1.53 26.81
C TRP A 103 11.81 -1.88 27.20
N MET A 104 11.40 -3.09 26.83
CA MET A 104 10.26 -3.78 27.41
C MET A 104 10.81 -4.75 28.44
N ILE A 105 10.37 -4.67 29.70
CA ILE A 105 10.96 -5.43 30.81
C ILE A 105 9.88 -6.22 31.55
N ARG A 106 10.19 -7.48 31.88
CA ARG A 106 9.38 -8.29 32.79
C ARG A 106 10.22 -8.91 33.90
N LYS A 107 9.59 -9.12 35.05
CA LYS A 107 10.13 -9.89 36.17
C LYS A 107 9.44 -11.24 36.23
N ILE A 108 10.24 -12.30 36.25
CA ILE A 108 9.80 -13.64 36.63
C ILE A 108 10.14 -13.80 38.11
N ALA A 109 9.13 -13.99 38.93
CA ALA A 109 9.27 -14.17 40.37
C ALA A 109 8.78 -15.56 40.79
N LYS A 110 9.52 -16.24 41.67
CA LYS A 110 9.14 -17.53 42.23
C LYS A 110 8.84 -17.41 43.72
N SER A 111 7.74 -18.03 44.15
CA SER A 111 7.35 -18.16 45.54
C SER A 111 6.87 -19.59 45.80
N GLY A 112 7.72 -20.39 46.44
CA GLY A 112 7.52 -21.84 46.54
C GLY A 112 7.42 -22.48 45.15
N ASN A 113 6.28 -23.09 44.85
CA ASN A 113 6.00 -23.73 43.55
C ASN A 113 5.31 -22.79 42.54
N VAL A 114 5.02 -21.54 42.94
CA VAL A 114 4.33 -20.57 42.08
C VAL A 114 5.35 -19.73 41.34
N THR A 115 5.19 -19.61 40.02
CA THR A 115 5.95 -18.69 39.18
C THR A 115 5.02 -17.61 38.64
N SER A 116 5.37 -16.35 38.85
CA SER A 116 4.65 -15.18 38.35
C SER A 116 5.46 -14.50 37.26
N ILE A 117 4.78 -14.00 36.22
CA ILE A 117 5.37 -13.16 35.17
C ILE A 117 4.67 -11.81 35.28
N LEU A 118 5.43 -10.78 35.65
CA LEU A 118 4.94 -9.43 35.92
C LEU A 118 5.62 -8.46 34.97
N TRP A 119 4.86 -7.54 34.39
CA TRP A 119 5.42 -6.56 33.46
C TRP A 119 5.78 -5.27 34.20
N ALA A 120 6.87 -4.63 33.78
CA ALA A 120 7.18 -3.30 34.26
C ALA A 120 6.01 -2.35 33.93
N ASP A 121 5.60 -1.55 34.91
CA ASP A 121 4.47 -0.61 34.82
C ASP A 121 3.14 -1.25 34.37
N GLY A 122 3.02 -2.57 34.49
CA GLY A 122 1.83 -3.34 34.14
C GLY A 122 1.52 -3.42 32.64
N ASN A 123 2.51 -3.15 31.76
CA ASN A 123 2.29 -3.15 30.32
C ASN A 123 3.52 -3.64 29.52
N GLN A 124 3.36 -3.84 28.20
CA GLN A 124 4.41 -4.35 27.30
C GLN A 124 5.06 -3.25 26.45
N ASN A 125 5.10 -2.02 26.96
CA ASN A 125 5.67 -0.91 26.22
C ASN A 125 7.20 -0.94 26.23
N TYR A 126 7.79 -0.34 25.20
CA TYR A 126 9.23 -0.12 25.08
C TYR A 126 9.58 1.28 25.57
N ASP A 127 9.29 1.57 26.84
CA ASP A 127 9.48 2.87 27.49
C ASP A 127 10.32 2.77 28.78
N ASN A 128 10.79 1.57 29.13
CA ASN A 128 11.58 1.34 30.33
C ASN A 128 13.10 1.46 30.08
N ILE A 129 13.85 1.67 31.15
CA ILE A 129 15.32 1.72 31.17
C ILE A 129 15.85 0.43 31.83
N TRP A 130 16.70 -0.34 31.14
CA TRP A 130 17.25 -1.60 31.66
C TRP A 130 18.07 -1.42 32.93
N ASP A 131 18.85 -0.34 33.03
CA ASP A 131 19.67 -0.06 34.22
C ASP A 131 18.80 0.05 35.49
N ASN A 132 17.53 0.43 35.35
CA ASN A 132 16.57 0.58 36.45
C ASN A 132 15.75 -0.68 36.73
N ARG A 133 16.03 -1.82 36.07
CA ARG A 133 15.21 -3.05 36.16
C ARG A 133 14.85 -3.51 37.59
N THR A 134 15.70 -3.25 38.58
CA THR A 134 15.45 -3.67 39.97
C THR A 134 14.52 -2.73 40.74
N THR A 135 14.32 -1.50 40.25
CA THR A 135 13.56 -0.44 40.94
C THR A 135 12.22 -0.10 40.27
N LEU A 136 11.91 -0.73 39.14
CA LEU A 136 10.62 -0.56 38.44
C LEU A 136 9.46 -1.20 39.22
N SER A 137 8.24 -0.76 38.94
CA SER A 137 7.03 -1.35 39.49
C SER A 137 6.58 -2.53 38.62
N TYR A 138 6.15 -3.62 39.22
CA TYR A 138 5.82 -4.86 38.52
C TYR A 138 4.42 -5.37 38.91
N SER A 139 3.55 -5.54 37.91
CA SER A 139 2.18 -6.05 38.08
C SER A 139 1.70 -6.86 36.88
#